data_AF-A0A7X7UMS2-F1
#
_entry.id   AF-A0A7X7UMS2-F1
#
_cell.length_a   1.000
_cell.length_b   1.000
_cell.length_c   1.000
_cell.angle_alpha   90.00
_cell.angle_beta   90.00
_cell.angle_gamma   90.00
#
_symmetry.space_group_name_H-M   'P 1'
#
loop_
_entity.id
_entity.type
_entity.pdbx_description
1 polymer ?
#
loop_
_entity_poly.entity_id
_entity_poly.type
_entity_poly.pdbx_seq_one_letter_code
_entity_poly.pdbx_strand_id
1 'polypeptide(L)' 'MAGIKDKADQIVKEFSQFDDWMDKYQLLIEKGKELPEIEDSEKKEKYLIEGCQSKVWLIPEFKDGKI' A
#
# COMPACT_ATOMS: atom_id res chain seq x y z
N MET A 1 16.47 -5.76 -13.43
CA MET A 1 15.52 -5.72 -12.29
C MET A 1 15.53 -4.30 -11.77
N ALA A 2 14.38 -3.62 -11.74
CA ALA A 2 14.28 -2.28 -11.16
C ALA A 2 14.46 -2.36 -9.64
N GLY A 3 15.35 -1.53 -9.08
CA GLY A 3 15.59 -1.45 -7.64
C GLY A 3 14.43 -0.78 -6.90
N ILE A 4 14.46 -0.80 -5.55
CA ILE A 4 13.45 -0.10 -4.72
C ILE A 4 13.38 1.39 -5.09
N LYS A 5 14.54 2.01 -5.34
CA LYS A 5 14.64 3.40 -5.77
C LYS A 5 13.93 3.65 -7.10
N ASP A 6 14.15 2.80 -8.10
CA ASP A 6 13.51 2.95 -9.42
C ASP A 6 11.98 2.86 -9.33
N LYS A 7 11.46 1.95 -8.47
CA LYS A 7 10.02 1.84 -8.20
C LYS A 7 9.46 3.08 -7.50
N ALA A 8 10.18 3.61 -6.51
CA ALA A 8 9.77 4.84 -5.83
C ALA A 8 9.75 6.03 -6.80
N ASP A 9 10.79 6.17 -7.64
CA ASP A 9 10.89 7.24 -8.64
C ASP A 9 9.73 7.13 -9.67
N GLN A 10 9.31 5.91 -10.04
CA GLN A 10 8.13 5.69 -10.90
C GLN A 10 6.83 6.14 -10.23
N ILE A 11 6.62 5.80 -8.95
CA ILE A 11 5.43 6.23 -8.19
C ILE A 11 5.41 7.77 -8.08
N VAL A 12 6.54 8.39 -7.74
CA VAL A 12 6.64 9.86 -7.68
C VAL A 12 6.29 10.49 -9.02
N LYS A 13 6.82 9.93 -10.13
CA LYS A 13 6.52 10.40 -11.48
C LYS A 13 5.03 10.28 -11.81
N GLU A 14 4.40 9.15 -11.48
CA GLU A 14 2.97 8.92 -11.71
C GLU A 14 2.12 9.97 -10.98
N PHE A 15 2.35 10.18 -9.68
CA PHE A 15 1.60 11.19 -8.93
C PHE A 15 1.92 12.62 -9.36
N SER A 16 3.12 12.89 -9.89
CA SER A 16 3.50 14.22 -10.38
C SER A 16 2.77 14.65 -11.66
N GLN A 17 2.08 13.73 -12.36
CA GLN A 17 1.29 14.06 -13.55
C GLN A 17 -0.01 14.81 -13.23
N PHE A 18 -0.43 14.79 -11.96
CA PHE A 18 -1.65 15.44 -11.48
C PHE A 18 -1.28 16.76 -10.79
N ASP A 19 -1.86 17.86 -11.26
CA ASP A 19 -1.71 19.18 -10.65
C ASP A 19 -2.68 19.35 -9.46
N ASP A 20 -3.90 18.82 -9.57
CA ASP A 20 -4.91 18.86 -8.52
C ASP A 20 -4.63 17.82 -7.41
N TRP A 21 -4.81 18.24 -6.16
CA TRP A 21 -4.74 17.38 -4.99
C TRP A 21 -5.85 16.32 -4.98
N MET A 22 -7.06 16.69 -5.41
CA MET A 22 -8.20 15.78 -5.44
C MET A 22 -7.97 14.60 -6.38
N ASP A 23 -7.32 14.84 -7.52
CA ASP A 23 -6.99 13.79 -8.48
C ASP A 23 -5.97 12.80 -7.89
N LYS A 24 -4.93 13.31 -7.19
CA LYS A 24 -3.97 12.47 -6.46
C LYS A 24 -4.66 11.62 -5.39
N TYR A 25 -5.59 12.22 -4.67
CA TYR A 25 -6.35 11.54 -3.63
C TYR A 25 -7.24 10.43 -4.22
N GLN A 26 -7.91 10.69 -5.34
CA GLN A 26 -8.71 9.70 -6.04
C GLN A 26 -7.83 8.54 -6.55
N LEU A 27 -6.68 8.83 -7.16
CA LEU A 27 -5.73 7.79 -7.58
C LEU A 27 -5.29 6.90 -6.42
N LEU A 28 -5.00 7.49 -5.26
CA LEU A 28 -4.63 6.73 -4.06
C LEU A 28 -5.75 5.78 -3.62
N ILE A 29 -7.01 6.23 -3.64
CA ILE A 29 -8.16 5.40 -3.31
C ILE A 29 -8.30 4.25 -4.30
N GLU A 30 -8.22 4.52 -5.60
CA GLU A 30 -8.36 3.48 -6.63
C GLU A 30 -7.25 2.44 -6.50
N LYS A 31 -6.00 2.85 -6.30
CA LYS A 31 -4.89 1.91 -6.00
C LYS A 31 -5.15 1.09 -4.74
N GLY A 32 -5.75 1.69 -3.71
CA GLY A 32 -6.13 0.97 -2.49
C GLY A 32 -7.19 -0.10 -2.73
N LYS A 33 -8.14 0.13 -3.65
CA LYS A 33 -9.18 -0.83 -4.03
C LYS A 33 -8.64 -2.00 -4.87
N GLU A 34 -7.52 -1.82 -5.57
CA GLU A 34 -6.86 -2.88 -6.34
C GLU A 34 -6.09 -3.87 -5.45
N LEU A 35 -5.90 -3.54 -4.17
CA LEU A 35 -5.20 -4.42 -3.25
C LEU A 35 -6.02 -5.70 -3.00
N PRO A 36 -5.35 -6.87 -2.91
CA PRO A 36 -6.02 -8.12 -2.56
C PRO A 36 -6.73 -8.00 -1.21
N GLU A 37 -7.92 -8.57 -1.11
CA GLU A 37 -8.62 -8.66 0.16
C GLU A 37 -7.85 -9.56 1.13
N ILE A 38 -7.83 -9.16 2.40
CA ILE A 38 -7.29 -9.96 3.48
C ILE A 38 -8.43 -10.82 4.03
N GLU A 39 -8.24 -12.13 3.96
CA GLU A 39 -9.12 -13.13 4.59
C GLU A 39 -9.38 -12.80 6.06
N ASP A 40 -10.63 -12.93 6.51
CA ASP A 40 -10.99 -12.60 7.90
C ASP A 40 -10.23 -13.44 8.94
N SER A 41 -9.85 -14.67 8.57
CA SER A 41 -9.04 -15.56 9.40
C SER A 41 -7.62 -15.03 9.67
N GLU A 42 -7.13 -14.12 8.82
CA GLU A 42 -5.81 -13.48 8.96
C GLU A 42 -5.87 -12.12 9.66
N LYS A 43 -7.06 -11.55 9.92
CA LYS A 43 -7.26 -10.31 10.69
C LYS A 43 -7.07 -10.51 12.20
N LYS A 44 -5.91 -11.07 12.57
CA LYS A 44 -5.49 -11.38 13.94
C LYS A 44 -4.93 -10.14 14.64
N GLU A 45 -5.11 -10.06 15.95
CA GLU A 45 -4.62 -8.94 16.78
C GLU A 45 -3.11 -8.71 16.65
N LYS A 46 -2.32 -9.79 16.51
CA LYS A 46 -0.87 -9.71 16.27
C LYS A 46 -0.44 -8.94 15.00
N TYR A 47 -1.35 -8.75 14.04
CA TYR A 47 -1.09 -8.03 12.79
C TYR A 47 -1.84 -6.69 12.73
N LEU A 48 -2.56 -6.34 13.80
CA LEU A 48 -3.26 -5.07 13.91
C LEU A 48 -2.26 -3.95 14.23
N ILE A 49 -2.30 -2.87 13.44
CA ILE A 49 -1.51 -1.67 13.72
C ILE A 49 -2.27 -0.82 14.75
N GLU A 50 -1.65 -0.62 15.90
CA GLU A 50 -2.18 0.24 16.96
C GLU A 50 -1.90 1.73 16.66
N GLY A 51 -2.79 2.61 17.12
CA GLY A 51 -2.63 4.06 17.01
C GLY A 51 -3.15 4.67 15.70
N CYS A 52 -3.64 3.88 14.76
CA CYS A 52 -4.33 4.39 13.57
C CYS A 52 -5.80 4.76 13.87
N GLN A 53 -6.32 5.80 13.22
CA GLN A 53 -7.74 6.21 13.33
C GLN A 53 -8.71 5.13 12.80
N SER A 54 -8.24 4.29 11.87
CA SER A 54 -8.97 3.14 11.35
C SER A 54 -8.23 1.86 11.70
N LYS A 55 -8.94 0.73 11.73
CA LYS A 55 -8.31 -0.58 11.89
C LYS A 55 -7.51 -0.92 10.64
N VAL A 56 -6.21 -1.16 10.80
CA VAL A 56 -5.30 -1.53 9.71
C VAL A 56 -4.61 -2.83 10.10
N TRP A 57 -4.66 -3.82 9.20
CA TRP A 57 -3.91 -5.07 9.36
C TRP A 57 -2.77 -5.12 8.34
N LEU A 58 -1.57 -5.48 8.79
CA LEU A 58 -0.40 -5.66 7.94
C LEU A 58 0.21 -7.03 8.21
N ILE A 59 0.11 -7.92 7.22
CA ILE A 59 0.57 -9.30 7.31
C ILE A 59 1.88 -9.41 6.52
N PRO A 60 3.04 -9.55 7.17
CA PRO A 60 4.30 -9.75 6.46
C PRO A 60 4.37 -11.17 5.90
N GLU A 61 4.88 -11.32 4.69
CA GLU A 61 5.12 -12.61 4.06
C GLU A 61 6.58 -12.70 3.62
N PHE A 62 7.26 -13.79 3.99
CA PHE A 62 8.60 -14.05 3.49
C PHE A 62 8.54 -14.86 2.19
N LYS A 63 8.97 -14.25 1.09
CA LYS A 63 9.08 -14.88 -0.23
C LYS A 63 10.51 -14.75 -0.75
N ASP A 64 11.11 -15.87 -1.14
CA ASP A 64 12.45 -15.92 -1.76
C ASP A 64 13.56 -15.23 -0.94
N GLY A 65 13.52 -15.40 0.39
CA GLY A 65 14.49 -14.80 1.31
C GLY A 65 14.33 -13.29 1.50
N LYS A 66 13.20 -12.73 1.07
CA LYS A 66 12.83 -11.32 1.20
C LYS A 66 11.48 -11.19 1.91
N ILE A 67 11.27 -10.05 2.55
CA ILE A 67 9.95 -9.52 2.91
C ILE A 67 9.49 -8.62 1.76
#